data_AF-A0AAV4GJR8-F1
#
_entry.id   AF-A0AAV4GJR8-F1
#
_cell.length_a   1.000
_cell.length_b   1.000
_cell.length_c   1.000
_cell.angle_alpha   90.00
_cell.angle_beta   90.00
_cell.angle_gamma   90.00
#
_symmetry.space_group_name_H-M   'P 1'
#
loop_
_entity.id
_entity.type
_entity.pdbx_description
1 polymer ?
#
loop_
_entity_poly.entity_id
_entity_poly.type
_entity_poly.pdbx_seq_one_letter_code
_entity_poly.pdbx_strand_id
1 'polypeptide(L)'
;MYRLCKHAFNELEDTWNAYIERLEHFFVAIDIATEPKKKAILLGSVGPKTYKLLSSLVAPRKPGEVSLEEITDVLQQHHNPRPSTIMQRFKLNTRVRPQEESIRAYVAELNASLSFVSMEIS
;
A
#
# COMPACT_ATOMS: atom_id res chain seq x y z
N MET A 1 -15.09 25.41 2.55
CA MET A 1 -15.32 24.16 1.77
C MET A 1 -14.02 23.41 1.71
N TYR A 2 -13.81 22.41 2.57
CA TYR A 2 -12.58 21.60 2.55
C TYR A 2 -12.55 20.83 1.21
N ARG A 3 -11.63 21.18 0.32
CA ARG A 3 -11.30 20.34 -0.85
C ARG A 3 -10.71 19.05 -0.28
N LEU A 4 -11.49 17.98 -0.30
CA LEU A 4 -11.00 16.62 -0.03
C LEU A 4 -9.71 16.38 -0.83
N CYS A 5 -8.76 15.71 -0.18
CA CYS A 5 -7.41 15.42 -0.64
C CYS A 5 -7.36 15.26 -2.18
N LYS A 6 -6.73 16.21 -2.87
CA LYS A 6 -6.79 16.37 -4.34
C LYS A 6 -6.19 15.21 -5.14
N HIS A 7 -5.57 14.24 -4.46
CA HIS A 7 -4.75 13.20 -5.06
C HIS A 7 -5.31 11.84 -4.67
N ALA A 8 -6.14 11.29 -5.55
CA ALA A 8 -6.59 9.92 -5.47
C ALA A 8 -5.39 8.96 -5.47
N PHE A 9 -5.57 7.77 -4.90
CA PHE A 9 -4.53 6.75 -4.98
C PHE A 9 -4.28 6.36 -6.43
N ASN A 10 -3.01 6.38 -6.85
CA ASN A 10 -2.57 5.98 -8.18
C ASN A 10 -1.48 4.92 -8.05
N GLU A 11 -1.82 3.68 -8.38
CA GLU A 11 -0.92 2.52 -8.34
C GLU A 11 0.34 2.67 -9.23
N LEU A 12 0.33 3.57 -10.22
CA LEU A 12 1.46 3.79 -11.13
C LEU A 12 2.47 4.82 -10.59
N GLU A 13 2.02 5.70 -9.69
CA GLU A 13 2.80 6.85 -9.22
C GLU A 13 3.14 6.75 -7.73
N ASP A 14 2.38 5.97 -6.96
CA ASP A 14 2.45 5.93 -5.50
C ASP A 14 2.36 4.50 -4.97
N THR A 15 2.95 4.27 -3.80
CA THR A 15 2.76 3.02 -3.06
C THR A 15 1.59 3.16 -2.10
N TRP A 16 0.90 2.07 -1.80
CA TRP A 16 -0.22 2.12 -0.85
C TRP A 16 0.20 2.68 0.51
N ASN A 17 1.39 2.32 1.00
CA ASN A 17 1.91 2.82 2.27
C ASN A 17 2.13 4.33 2.26
N ALA A 18 2.74 4.89 1.21
CA ALA A 18 2.96 6.33 1.10
C ALA A 18 1.65 7.12 0.92
N TYR A 19 0.65 6.53 0.25
CA TYR A 19 -0.70 7.09 0.19
C TYR A 19 -1.36 7.17 1.58
N ILE A 20 -1.29 6.08 2.36
CA ILE A 20 -1.85 6.03 3.73
C ILE A 20 -1.13 7.02 4.64
N GLU A 21 0.20 7.09 4.59
CA GLU A 21 0.97 8.05 5.39
C GLU A 21 0.58 9.50 5.07
N ARG A 22 0.39 9.84 3.79
CA ARG A 22 -0.12 11.16 3.39
C ARG A 22 -1.53 11.42 3.91
N LEU A 23 -2.37 10.39 3.93
CA LEU A 23 -3.74 10.49 4.43
C LEU A 23 -3.78 10.67 5.96
N GLU A 24 -2.88 10.03 6.69
CA GLU A 24 -2.74 10.21 8.15
C GLU A 24 -2.32 11.65 8.50
N HIS A 25 -1.33 12.20 7.80
CA HIS A 25 -0.96 13.61 7.94
C HIS A 25 -2.12 14.55 7.65
N PHE A 26 -2.98 14.21 6.67
CA PHE A 26 -4.18 14.98 6.37
C PHE A 26 -5.21 14.94 7.51
N PHE A 27 -5.39 13.80 8.17
CA PHE A 27 -6.25 13.70 9.35
C PHE A 27 -5.74 14.57 10.50
N VAL A 28 -4.43 14.56 10.75
CA VAL A 28 -3.81 15.41 11.77
C VAL A 28 -3.98 16.89 11.45
N ALA A 29 -3.72 17.30 10.21
CA ALA A 29 -3.81 18.70 9.79
C ALA A 29 -5.23 19.30 9.88
N ILE A 30 -6.26 18.46 9.78
CA ILE A 30 -7.68 18.88 9.84
C ILE A 30 -8.30 18.58 11.21
N ASP A 31 -7.52 18.05 12.15
CA ASP A 31 -7.97 17.68 13.50
C ASP A 31 -9.15 16.67 13.49
N ILE A 32 -8.99 15.61 12.68
CA ILE A 32 -10.00 14.56 12.52
C ILE A 32 -9.63 13.36 13.40
N ALA A 33 -10.23 13.31 14.59
CA ALA A 33 -10.01 12.22 15.53
C ALA A 33 -10.98 11.03 15.36
N THR A 34 -12.19 11.26 14.83
CA THR A 34 -13.26 10.24 14.85
C THR A 34 -13.16 9.26 13.67
N GLU A 35 -13.17 7.96 13.98
CA GLU A 35 -13.16 6.86 13.01
C GLU A 35 -14.18 6.99 11.87
N PRO A 36 -15.47 7.34 12.11
CA PRO A 36 -16.44 7.50 11.03
C PRO A 36 -16.05 8.59 10.01
N LYS A 37 -15.43 9.68 10.45
CA LYS A 37 -14.98 10.77 9.57
C LYS A 37 -13.75 10.35 8.76
N LYS A 38 -12.78 9.68 9.40
CA LYS A 38 -11.61 9.14 8.71
C LYS A 38 -12.02 8.16 7.60
N LYS A 39 -12.95 7.24 7.91
CA LYS A 39 -13.55 6.32 6.93
C LYS A 39 -14.22 7.05 5.78
N ALA A 40 -15.08 8.03 6.07
CA ALA A 40 -15.77 8.79 5.02
C ALA A 40 -14.77 9.51 4.09
N ILE A 41 -13.69 10.07 4.65
CA ILE A 41 -12.65 10.73 3.87
C ILE A 41 -11.87 9.73 3.03
N LEU A 42 -11.44 8.60 3.60
CA LEU A 42 -10.76 7.54 2.84
C LEU A 42 -11.61 7.08 1.67
N LEU A 43 -12.88 6.73 1.91
CA LEU A 43 -13.81 6.29 0.85
C LEU A 43 -14.04 7.37 -0.22
N GLY A 44 -14.03 8.65 0.17
CA GLY A 44 -14.16 9.77 -0.75
C GLY A 44 -12.87 10.13 -1.51
N SER A 45 -11.70 9.85 -0.95
CA SER A 45 -10.40 10.27 -1.49
C SER A 45 -9.63 9.14 -2.18
N VAL A 46 -9.96 7.87 -1.97
CA VAL A 46 -9.21 6.73 -2.52
C VAL A 46 -9.31 6.62 -4.05
N GLY A 47 -10.34 7.22 -4.63
CA GLY A 47 -10.57 7.24 -6.08
C GLY A 47 -11.43 6.06 -6.59
N PRO A 48 -11.99 6.19 -7.80
CA PRO A 48 -13.02 5.27 -8.30
C PRO A 48 -12.50 3.85 -8.57
N LYS A 49 -11.25 3.69 -9.02
CA LYS A 49 -10.65 2.37 -9.31
C LYS A 49 -10.53 1.55 -8.02
N THR A 50 -9.88 2.12 -7.02
CA THR A 50 -9.66 1.49 -5.72
C THR A 50 -10.96 1.28 -4.95
N TYR A 51 -11.92 2.20 -5.05
CA TYR A 51 -13.24 2.02 -4.45
C TYR A 51 -14.01 0.83 -5.06
N LYS A 52 -13.94 0.64 -6.39
CA LYS A 52 -14.54 -0.53 -7.06
C LYS A 52 -13.87 -1.83 -6.64
N LEU A 53 -12.54 -1.81 -6.51
CA LEU A 53 -11.78 -2.95 -5.99
C LEU A 53 -12.23 -3.29 -4.56
N LEU A 54 -12.25 -2.31 -3.66
CA LEU A 54 -12.72 -2.48 -2.29
C LEU A 54 -14.12 -3.08 -2.25
N SER A 55 -15.05 -2.52 -3.04
CA SER A 55 -16.44 -3.02 -3.13
C SER A 55 -16.52 -4.48 -3.57
N SER A 56 -15.60 -4.93 -4.43
CA SER A 56 -15.53 -6.33 -4.86
C SER A 56 -14.92 -7.23 -3.78
N LEU A 57 -13.96 -6.73 -3.01
CA LEU A 57 -13.27 -7.48 -1.95
C LEU A 57 -14.13 -7.67 -0.70
N VAL A 58 -15.01 -6.70 -0.37
CA VAL A 58 -15.87 -6.78 0.83
C VAL A 58 -17.27 -7.34 0.58
N ALA A 59 -17.58 -7.72 -0.67
CA ALA A 59 -18.87 -8.29 -1.02
C ALA A 59 -19.17 -9.55 -0.17
N PRO A 60 -20.43 -9.74 0.29
CA PRO A 60 -21.65 -9.01 -0.07
C PRO A 60 -21.91 -7.72 0.75
N ARG A 61 -21.03 -7.33 1.67
CA ARG A 61 -21.17 -6.10 2.47
C ARG A 61 -20.82 -4.87 1.64
N LYS A 62 -21.34 -3.69 2.03
CA LYS A 62 -20.93 -2.42 1.40
C LYS A 62 -19.67 -1.85 2.08
N PRO A 63 -18.79 -1.15 1.36
CA PRO A 63 -17.62 -0.48 1.96
C PRO A 63 -17.95 0.44 3.15
N GLY A 64 -19.15 1.04 3.17
CA GLY A 64 -19.59 1.87 4.29
C GLY A 64 -19.95 1.12 5.56
N GLU A 65 -20.28 -0.17 5.46
CA GLU A 65 -20.67 -1.07 6.57
C GLU A 65 -19.44 -1.71 7.25
N VAL A 66 -18.27 -1.58 6.62
CA VAL A 66 -17.00 -2.13 7.10
C VAL A 66 -16.27 -1.12 8.00
N SER A 67 -15.43 -1.60 8.93
CA SER A 67 -14.59 -0.75 9.77
C SER A 67 -13.45 -0.11 8.97
N LEU A 68 -12.87 0.99 9.47
CA LEU A 68 -11.71 1.60 8.81
C LEU A 68 -10.53 0.62 8.76
N GLU A 69 -10.26 -0.07 9.86
CA GLU A 69 -9.19 -1.07 9.97
C GLU A 69 -9.34 -2.18 8.93
N GLU A 70 -10.54 -2.75 8.79
CA GLU A 70 -10.77 -3.81 7.81
C GLU A 70 -10.62 -3.30 6.37
N ILE A 71 -11.01 -2.05 6.08
CA ILE A 71 -10.77 -1.42 4.77
C ILE A 71 -9.26 -1.27 4.50
N THR A 72 -8.51 -0.76 5.46
CA THR A 72 -7.07 -0.55 5.30
C THR A 72 -6.32 -1.87 5.13
N ASP A 73 -6.70 -2.90 5.89
CA ASP A 73 -6.09 -4.23 5.82
C ASP A 73 -6.32 -4.90 4.47
N VAL A 74 -7.57 -4.92 3.99
CA VAL A 74 -7.94 -5.55 2.72
C VAL A 74 -7.23 -4.86 1.55
N LEU A 75 -7.18 -3.53 1.55
CA LEU A 75 -6.47 -2.77 0.50
C LEU A 75 -4.95 -2.92 0.60
N GLN A 76 -4.40 -2.96 1.81
CA GLN A 76 -2.97 -3.20 2.01
C GLN A 76 -2.56 -4.60 1.53
N GLN A 77 -3.35 -5.63 1.82
CA GLN A 77 -3.09 -6.99 1.32
C GLN A 77 -3.13 -7.08 -0.20
N HIS A 78 -3.99 -6.29 -0.86
CA HIS A 78 -4.08 -6.28 -2.32
C HIS A 78 -2.94 -5.48 -2.98
N HIS A 79 -2.65 -4.28 -2.49
CA HIS A 79 -1.63 -3.41 -3.10
C HIS A 79 -0.20 -3.70 -2.63
N ASN A 80 -0.06 -4.34 -1.48
CA ASN A 80 1.21 -4.79 -0.94
C ASN A 80 1.08 -6.26 -0.49
N PRO A 81 0.81 -7.19 -1.43
CA PRO A 81 0.73 -8.59 -1.09
C PRO A 81 2.06 -9.01 -0.47
N ARG A 82 1.99 -9.71 0.67
CA ARG A 82 3.19 -10.26 1.32
C ARG A 82 4.02 -10.96 0.24
N PRO A 83 5.26 -10.51 -0.02
CA PRO A 83 6.02 -11.08 -1.11
C PRO A 83 6.25 -12.56 -0.81
N SER A 84 5.80 -13.45 -1.70
CA SER A 84 6.04 -14.88 -1.52
C SER A 84 7.54 -15.13 -1.42
N THR A 85 7.98 -15.82 -0.37
CA THR A 85 9.37 -16.22 -0.15
C THR A 85 9.93 -16.98 -1.35
N ILE A 86 9.10 -17.77 -2.02
CA ILE A 86 9.46 -18.50 -3.24
C ILE A 86 9.69 -17.52 -4.41
N MET A 87 8.82 -16.53 -4.59
CA MET A 87 8.97 -15.51 -5.63
C MET A 87 10.18 -14.60 -5.37
N GLN A 88 10.44 -14.24 -4.11
CA GLN A 88 11.61 -13.44 -3.73
C GLN A 88 12.93 -14.20 -3.95
N ARG A 89 12.98 -15.47 -3.54
CA ARG A 89 14.12 -16.36 -3.86
C ARG A 89 14.33 -16.51 -5.36
N PHE A 90 13.25 -16.66 -6.12
CA PHE A 90 13.34 -16.72 -7.58
C PHE A 90 13.92 -15.42 -8.14
N LYS A 91 13.37 -14.25 -7.78
CA LYS A 91 13.88 -12.94 -8.21
C LYS A 91 15.36 -12.75 -7.89
N LEU A 92 15.78 -13.08 -6.68
CA LEU A 92 17.19 -13.04 -6.26
C LEU A 92 18.07 -13.96 -7.13
N ASN A 93 17.65 -15.22 -7.30
CA ASN A 93 18.43 -16.22 -8.04
C ASN A 93 18.49 -15.94 -9.55
N THR A 94 17.49 -15.23 -10.10
CA THR A 94 17.41 -14.92 -11.52
C THR A 94 17.94 -13.54 -11.87
N ARG A 95 18.28 -12.71 -10.87
CA ARG A 95 18.75 -11.35 -11.14
C ARG A 95 20.17 -11.40 -11.69
N VAL A 96 20.35 -10.76 -12.83
CA VAL A 96 21.65 -10.49 -13.44
C VAL A 96 21.89 -8.98 -13.39
N ARG A 97 23.06 -8.57 -12.95
CA ARG A 97 23.45 -7.15 -12.92
C ARG A 97 23.51 -6.60 -14.37
N PRO A 98 22.76 -5.54 -14.71
CA PRO A 98 22.92 -4.82 -15.97
C PRO A 98 24.29 -4.15 -16.06
N GLN A 99 24.80 -3.95 -17.28
CA GLN A 99 26.15 -3.41 -17.47
C GLN A 99 26.28 -1.94 -17.00
N GLU A 100 25.17 -1.19 -16.99
CA GLU A 100 25.13 0.18 -16.51
C GLU A 100 24.97 0.30 -14.97
N GLU A 101 24.68 -0.81 -14.26
CA GLU A 101 24.49 -0.79 -12.81
C GLU A 101 25.84 -0.90 -12.08
N SER A 102 26.11 0.07 -11.19
CA SER A 102 27.28 0.02 -10.32
C SER A 102 27.21 -1.20 -9.38
N ILE A 103 28.37 -1.79 -9.09
CA ILE A 103 28.45 -2.94 -8.18
C ILE A 103 27.84 -2.61 -6.80
N ARG A 104 28.03 -1.38 -6.32
CA ARG A 104 27.50 -0.94 -5.03
C ARG A 104 25.98 -0.86 -5.02
N ALA A 105 25.36 -0.36 -6.10
CA ALA A 105 23.91 -0.32 -6.25
C ALA A 105 23.33 -1.73 -6.32
N TYR A 106 23.98 -2.60 -7.10
CA TYR A 106 23.58 -4.00 -7.23
C TYR A 106 23.61 -4.74 -5.88
N VAL A 107 24.70 -4.61 -5.11
CA VAL A 107 24.84 -5.25 -3.79
C VAL A 107 23.86 -4.66 -2.77
N ALA A 108 23.62 -3.34 -2.80
CA ALA A 108 22.63 -2.71 -1.91
C ALA A 108 21.23 -3.28 -2.15
N GLU A 109 20.83 -3.42 -3.40
CA GLU A 109 19.52 -3.93 -3.77
C GLU A 109 19.37 -5.45 -3.51
N LEU A 110 20.45 -6.22 -3.67
CA LEU A 110 20.51 -7.63 -3.24
C LEU A 110 20.32 -7.76 -1.72
N ASN A 111 21.01 -6.93 -0.94
CA ASN A 111 20.87 -6.94 0.52
C ASN A 111 19.48 -6.49 0.98
N ALA A 112 18.89 -5.49 0.31
CA ALA A 112 17.52 -5.07 0.56
C ALA A 112 16.51 -6.20 0.27
N SER A 113 16.76 -7.01 -0.76
CA SER A 113 15.92 -8.17 -1.09
C SER A 113 16.13 -9.35 -0.11
N LEU A 114 17.36 -9.54 0.38
CA LEU A 114 17.71 -10.59 1.36
C LEU A 114 17.13 -10.33 2.76
N SER A 115 17.03 -9.07 3.20
CA SER A 115 16.45 -8.74 4.51
C SER A 115 14.99 -9.20 4.64
N PHE A 116 14.23 -9.25 3.54
CA PHE A 116 12.87 -9.79 3.50
C PHE A 116 12.81 -11.31 3.61
N VAL A 117 13.84 -12.04 3.14
CA VAL A 117 13.86 -13.52 3.14
C VAL A 117 14.32 -14.09 4.49
N SER A 118 15.14 -13.34 5.24
CA SER A 118 15.69 -13.78 6.54
C SER A 118 14.72 -13.67 7.72
N MET A 119 13.60 -12.94 7.60
CA MET A 119 12.64 -12.75 8.69
C MET A 119 11.72 -13.95 8.98
N GLU A 120 11.79 -15.05 8.21
CA GLU A 120 10.95 -16.25 8.42
C GLU A 120 11.71 -17.45 9.06
N ILE A 121 12.99 -17.30 9.44
CA ILE A 121 13.79 -18.40 10.05
C ILE A 121 14.10 -18.11 11.53
N SER A 122 13.21 -17.43 12.27
CA SER A 122 13.35 -17.27 13.73
C SER A 122 12.01 -17.42 14.44
#